data_AF-A0A4U1BY72-F1
#
_entry.id   AF-A0A4U1BY72-F1
#
_cell.length_a   1.000
_cell.length_b   1.000
_cell.length_c   1.000
_cell.angle_alpha   90.00
_cell.angle_beta   90.00
_cell.angle_gamma   90.00
#
_symmetry.space_group_name_H-M   'P 1'
#
loop_
_entity.id
_entity.type
_entity.pdbx_description
1 polymer ?
#
loop_
_entity_poly.entity_id
_entity_poly.type
_entity_poly.pdbx_seq_one_letter_code
_entity_poly.pdbx_strand_id
1 'polypeptide(L)' 'DIVHRYTRPYRPQTNGKVERFWRTLKEDLIEETDFDTIEELKDELMQYMLYYNQQRPHQGINGKTPAEMAKLSGNNENNN' A
#
# COMPACT_ATOMS: atom_id res chain seq x y z
N ASP A 1 7.95 -21.67 -6.21
CA ASP A 1 7.83 -21.69 -4.73
C ASP A 1 7.79 -20.30 -4.14
N ILE A 2 6.91 -20.08 -3.15
CA ILE A 2 6.85 -18.83 -2.37
C ILE A 2 7.73 -19.01 -1.13
N VAL A 3 8.78 -18.21 -1.00
CA VAL A 3 9.72 -18.28 0.14
C VAL A 3 9.27 -17.33 1.24
N HIS A 4 9.01 -17.86 2.43
CA HIS A 4 8.72 -17.03 3.61
C HIS A 4 9.99 -16.29 4.07
N ARG A 5 9.91 -14.96 4.20
CA ARG A 5 11.01 -14.12 4.70
C ARG A 5 10.56 -13.32 5.92
N TYR A 6 11.27 -13.47 7.03
CA TYR A 6 11.11 -12.64 8.20
C TYR A 6 11.96 -11.36 8.09
N THR A 7 11.46 -10.26 8.65
CA THR A 7 12.29 -9.08 8.92
C THR A 7 13.28 -9.40 10.04
N ARG A 8 14.52 -8.94 9.91
CA ARG A 8 15.50 -9.10 11.00
C ARG A 8 15.14 -8.15 12.14
N PRO A 9 15.28 -8.56 13.42
CA PRO A 9 15.14 -7.66 14.55
C PRO A 9 16.00 -6.40 14.40
N TYR A 10 15.48 -5.26 14.87
CA TYR A 10 16.15 -3.95 14.85
C TYR A 10 16.45 -3.40 13.45
N ARG A 11 15.67 -3.79 12.43
CA ARG A 11 15.76 -3.23 11.06
C ARG A 11 14.44 -2.59 10.59
N PRO A 12 14.01 -1.47 11.19
CA PRO A 12 12.75 -0.81 10.82
C PRO A 12 12.72 -0.34 9.35
N GLN A 13 13.88 -0.10 8.75
CA GLN A 13 14.01 0.37 7.36
C GLN A 13 13.36 -0.56 6.33
N THR A 14 13.26 -1.87 6.61
CA THR A 14 12.62 -2.81 5.68
C THR A 14 11.09 -2.81 5.78
N ASN A 15 10.54 -2.31 6.89
CA ASN A 15 9.10 -2.34 7.17
C ASN A 15 8.42 -0.98 6.94
N GLY A 16 9.19 0.10 6.79
CA GLY A 16 8.66 1.46 6.70
C GLY A 16 7.61 1.69 5.60
N LYS A 17 7.65 0.94 4.48
CA LYS A 17 6.64 1.05 3.42
C LYS A 17 5.27 0.53 3.87
N VAL A 18 5.24 -0.65 4.50
CA VAL A 18 3.97 -1.24 4.98
C VAL A 18 3.47 -0.51 6.22
N GLU A 19 4.36 -0.03 7.08
CA GLU A 19 4.00 0.85 8.20
C GLU A 19 3.38 2.17 7.72
N ARG A 20 3.97 2.80 6.69
CA ARG A 20 3.40 4.01 6.08
C ARG A 20 2.02 3.75 5.48
N PHE A 21 1.84 2.61 4.81
CA PHE A 21 0.55 2.19 4.28
C PHE A 21 -0.49 2.08 5.40
N TRP A 22 -0.22 1.30 6.46
CA TRP A 22 -1.15 1.10 7.57
C TRP A 22 -1.51 2.40 8.28
N ARG A 23 -0.53 3.29 8.51
CA ARG A 23 -0.81 4.61 9.09
C ARG A 23 -1.76 5.42 8.22
N THR A 24 -1.51 5.46 6.92
CA THR A 24 -2.31 6.23 5.97
C THR A 24 -3.73 5.65 5.84
N LEU A 25 -3.88 4.32 5.82
CA LEU A 25 -5.19 3.67 5.82
C LEU A 25 -5.97 3.97 7.09
N LYS A 26 -5.30 3.98 8.25
CA LYS A 26 -5.92 4.30 9.52
C LYS A 26 -6.46 5.74 9.53
N GLU A 27 -5.60 6.68 9.14
CA GLU A 27 -5.92 8.12 9.07
C GLU A 27 -7.03 8.40 8.03
N ASP A 28 -6.93 7.86 6.82
CA ASP A 28 -7.82 8.21 5.71
C ASP A 28 -9.18 7.46 5.75
N LEU A 29 -9.27 6.29 6.39
CA LEU A 29 -10.47 5.42 6.34
C LEU A 29 -10.99 5.04 7.72
N ILE A 30 -10.13 4.50 8.59
CA ILE A 30 -10.59 3.87 9.84
C ILE A 30 -11.01 4.91 10.88
N GLU A 31 -10.35 6.07 10.91
CA GLU A 31 -10.66 7.14 11.87
C GLU A 31 -11.80 8.07 11.39
N GLU A 32 -12.09 8.08 10.09
CA GLU A 32 -13.05 9.00 9.46
C GLU A 32 -14.41 8.33 9.16
N THR A 33 -14.51 7.01 9.30
CA THR A 33 -15.71 6.24 8.93
C THR A 33 -16.12 5.29 10.06
N ASP A 34 -17.40 5.36 10.43
CA ASP A 34 -18.05 4.34 11.26
C ASP A 34 -18.60 3.22 10.36
N PHE A 35 -18.48 1.97 10.80
CA PHE A 35 -18.98 0.81 10.06
C PHE A 35 -20.03 0.06 10.90
N ASP A 36 -21.20 -0.18 10.32
CA ASP A 36 -22.28 -0.88 10.99
C ASP A 36 -22.08 -2.40 10.95
N THR A 37 -21.36 -2.91 9.94
CA THR A 37 -21.08 -4.34 9.78
C THR A 37 -19.66 -4.63 9.34
N ILE A 38 -19.21 -5.87 9.60
CA ILE A 38 -17.92 -6.36 9.10
C ILE A 38 -17.89 -6.40 7.56
N GLU A 39 -19.03 -6.65 6.91
CA GLU A 39 -19.09 -6.74 5.46
C GLU A 39 -18.89 -5.37 4.82
N GLU A 40 -19.54 -4.33 5.38
CA GLU A 40 -19.32 -2.94 5.00
C GLU A 40 -17.85 -2.52 5.17
N LEU A 41 -17.23 -2.86 6.31
CA LEU A 41 -15.80 -2.61 6.53
C LEU A 41 -14.94 -3.25 5.43
N LYS A 42 -15.24 -4.49 5.02
CA LYS A 42 -14.48 -5.17 3.95
C LYS A 42 -14.65 -4.49 2.61
N ASP A 43 -15.87 -4.10 2.26
CA ASP A 43 -16.18 -3.44 0.99
C ASP A 43 -15.45 -2.09 0.90
N GLU A 44 -15.52 -1.29 1.96
CA GLU A 44 -14.80 -0.01 2.07
C GLU A 44 -13.28 -0.21 2.01
N LEU A 45 -12.75 -1.23 2.71
CA LEU A 45 -11.32 -1.60 2.60
C LEU A 45 -10.92 -1.96 1.18
N MET A 46 -11.74 -2.75 0.47
CA MET A 46 -11.45 -3.14 -0.91
C MET A 46 -11.45 -1.94 -1.86
N GLN A 47 -12.42 -1.04 -1.71
CA GLN A 47 -12.49 0.19 -2.49
C GLN A 47 -11.30 1.11 -2.18
N TYR A 48 -10.94 1.26 -0.91
CA TYR A 48 -9.78 2.04 -0.48
C TYR A 48 -8.48 1.47 -1.05
N MET A 49 -8.31 0.14 -1.05
CA MET A 49 -7.14 -0.51 -1.66
C MET A 49 -7.02 -0.21 -3.16
N LEU A 50 -8.15 -0.18 -3.88
CA LEU A 50 -8.17 0.19 -5.30
C LEU A 50 -7.75 1.66 -5.48
N TYR A 51 -8.35 2.57 -4.71
CA TYR A 51 -8.02 3.99 -4.71
C TYR A 51 -6.54 4.24 -4.40
N TYR A 52 -6.04 3.68 -3.30
CA TYR A 52 -4.66 3.85 -2.84
C TYR A 52 -3.66 3.39 -3.92
N ASN A 53 -3.91 2.23 -4.54
CA ASN A 53 -2.97 1.66 -5.52
C ASN A 53 -3.04 2.31 -6.90
N GLN A 54 -4.21 2.79 -7.33
CA GLN A 54 -4.43 3.21 -8.72
C GLN A 54 -4.60 4.72 -8.92
N GLN A 55 -5.01 5.45 -7.89
CA GLN A 55 -5.48 6.84 -8.02
C GLN A 55 -4.76 7.80 -7.07
N ARG A 56 -4.42 7.36 -5.85
CA ARG A 56 -3.80 8.22 -4.84
C ARG A 56 -2.40 8.65 -5.27
N PRO A 57 -2.11 9.96 -5.44
CA PRO A 57 -0.77 10.43 -5.73
C PRO A 57 0.11 10.41 -4.46
N HIS A 58 1.35 9.96 -4.58
CA HIS A 58 2.29 9.89 -3.45
C HIS A 58 3.49 10.82 -3.65
N GLN A 59 3.64 11.78 -2.73
CA GLN A 59 4.72 12.77 -2.76
C GLN A 59 6.12 12.13 -2.77
N GLY A 60 6.31 11.02 -2.05
CA GLY A 60 7.59 10.30 -2.00
C GLY A 60 8.01 9.62 -3.31
N ILE A 61 7.14 9.58 -4.32
CA ILE A 61 7.39 9.02 -5.66
C ILE A 61 6.97 9.99 -6.77
N ASN A 62 7.20 11.29 -6.54
CA ASN A 62 6.91 12.37 -7.50
C ASN A 62 5.44 12.41 -7.97
N GLY A 63 4.51 12.14 -7.04
CA GLY A 63 3.07 12.19 -7.33
C GLY A 63 2.54 10.97 -8.09
N LYS A 64 3.38 9.98 -8.39
CA LYS A 64 2.95 8.72 -9.01
C LYS A 64 2.12 7.88 -8.04
N THR A 65 1.33 6.98 -8.61
CA THR A 65 0.61 5.95 -7.86
C THR A 65 1.47 4.70 -7.66
N PRO A 66 1.17 3.84 -6.67
CA PRO A 66 1.88 2.58 -6.49
C PRO A 66 1.87 1.70 -7.74
N ALA A 67 0.75 1.65 -8.46
CA ALA A 67 0.63 0.88 -9.71
C ALA A 67 1.55 1.42 -10.82
N GLU A 68 1.68 2.74 -10.95
CA GLU A 68 2.61 3.34 -11.91
C GLU A 68 4.07 3.00 -11.59
N MET A 69 4.43 3.02 -10.30
CA MET A 69 5.79 2.62 -9.86
C MET A 69 6.07 1.14 -10.09
N ALA A 70 5.08 0.27 -9.90
CA ALA A 70 5.21 -1.16 -10.17
C ALA A 70 5.47 -1.43 -11.67
N LYS A 71 4.74 -0.75 -12.56
CA LYS A 71 4.96 -0.84 -14.01
C LYS A 71 6.34 -0.35 -14.44
N LEU A 72 6.82 0.76 -13.87
CA LEU A 72 8.16 1.29 -14.14
C LEU A 72 9.28 0.34 -13.68
N SER A 73 9.07 -0.33 -12.54
CA SER A 73 10.04 -1.29 -12.01
C SER A 73 10.14 -2.55 -12.87
N GLY A 74 9.01 -3.04 -13.40
CA GLY A 74 8.99 -4.22 -14.29
C GLY A 74 9.56 -3.98 -15.69
N ASN A 75 9.52 -2.73 -16.19
CA ASN A 75 10.08 -2.40 -17.51
C ASN A 75 11.61 -2.33 -17.53
N ASN A 76 12.26 -2.13 -16.39
CA ASN A 76 13.73 -2.05 -16.29
C ASN A 76 14.43 -3.43 -16.27
N GLU A 77 13.69 -4.53 -16.21
CA GLU A 77 14.26 -5.89 -16.27
C GLU A 77 14.28 -6.48 -17.70
N ASN A 78 13.78 -5.76 -18.71
CA ASN A 78 13.70 -6.23 -20.10
C ASN A 78 14.71 -5.56 -21.06
N ASN A 79 15.73 -4.89 -20.54
CA ASN A 79 16.86 -4.36 -21.32
C ASN A 79 18.19 -4.77 -20.67
N ASN A 80 18.52 -6.07 -20.77
CA ASN A 80 19.89 -6.57 -20.75
C ASN A 80 19.97 -7.93 -21.42
#